data_AF-A0A3D4G305-F1
#
_entry.id   AF-A0A3D4G305-F1
#
_cell.length_a   1.000
_cell.length_b   1.000
_cell.length_c   1.000
_cell.angle_alpha   90.00
_cell.angle_beta   90.00
_cell.angle_gamma   90.00
#
_symmetry.space_group_name_H-M   'P 1'
#
loop_
_entity.id
_entity.type
_entity.pdbx_description
1 polymer ?
#
loop_
_entity_poly.entity_id
_entity_poly.type
_entity_poly.pdbx_seq_one_letter_code
_entity_poly.pdbx_strand_id
1 'polypeptide(L)'
;MADPSFWDHPDKAREDIQEANRLKRWVKPWGELSQKAAELEELADLLQDEPDPGLEDDWSRELEGLAKGLDALELRTMLQGEEDAKDAIVTIQPGAGGTESQDWAEMLVRMYTRWAERRDCVVNVLDLQPGEEAGIKGATLEIKGDHAYGYLKAEKGVHRLVR
;
A
#
# COMPACT_ATOMS: atom_id res chain seq x y z
N MET A 1 7.08 -28.90 9.25
CA MET A 1 6.04 -28.67 10.27
C MET A 1 5.26 -29.93 10.65
N ALA A 2 4.92 -30.82 9.70
CA ALA A 2 4.23 -32.08 10.02
C ALA A 2 5.13 -33.14 10.69
N ASP A 3 6.47 -32.97 10.61
CA ASP A 3 7.42 -33.80 11.34
C ASP A 3 7.46 -33.40 12.84
N PRO A 4 7.29 -34.34 13.79
CA PRO A 4 7.36 -34.07 15.22
C PRO A 4 8.67 -33.44 15.68
N SER A 5 9.81 -33.78 15.05
CA SER A 5 11.13 -33.28 15.46
C SER A 5 11.35 -31.81 15.11
N PHE A 6 10.43 -31.21 14.34
CA PHE A 6 10.45 -29.78 14.02
C PHE A 6 10.32 -28.92 15.28
N TRP A 7 9.61 -29.40 16.30
CA TRP A 7 9.37 -28.68 17.55
C TRP A 7 10.49 -28.82 18.57
N ASP A 8 11.47 -29.70 18.33
CA ASP A 8 12.61 -29.92 19.22
C ASP A 8 13.59 -28.72 19.24
N HIS A 9 13.47 -27.82 18.25
CA HIS A 9 14.27 -26.61 18.12
C HIS A 9 13.37 -25.37 18.00
N PRO A 10 12.84 -24.84 19.13
CA PRO A 10 11.80 -23.82 19.11
C PRO A 10 12.21 -22.51 18.42
N ASP A 11 13.48 -22.10 18.54
CA ASP A 11 13.98 -20.89 17.88
C ASP A 11 14.01 -21.04 16.35
N LYS A 12 14.54 -22.17 15.87
CA LYS A 12 14.57 -22.49 14.44
C LYS A 12 13.16 -22.69 13.85
N ALA A 13 12.28 -23.36 14.59
CA ALA A 13 10.89 -23.52 14.20
C ALA A 13 10.18 -22.17 14.04
N ARG A 14 10.47 -21.20 14.92
CA ARG A 14 9.93 -19.85 14.85
C ARG A 14 10.42 -19.10 13.62
N GLU A 15 11.71 -19.16 13.30
CA GLU A 15 12.29 -18.57 12.09
C GLU A 15 11.66 -19.17 10.82
N ASP A 16 11.60 -20.50 10.74
CA ASP A 16 11.00 -21.23 9.60
C ASP A 16 9.51 -20.89 9.42
N ILE A 17 8.76 -20.74 10.52
CA ILE A 17 7.34 -20.32 10.47
C ILE A 17 7.23 -18.87 9.99
N GLN A 18 8.08 -17.97 10.48
CA GLN A 18 8.08 -16.56 10.05
C GLN A 18 8.37 -16.46 8.55
N GLU A 19 9.36 -17.21 8.06
CA GLU A 19 9.72 -17.23 6.65
C GLU A 19 8.61 -17.84 5.79
N ALA A 20 8.05 -18.97 6.21
CA ALA A 20 6.92 -19.59 5.51
C ALA A 20 5.71 -18.64 5.43
N ASN A 21 5.42 -17.91 6.51
CA ASN A 21 4.35 -16.92 6.52
C ASN A 21 4.67 -15.74 5.59
N ARG A 22 5.92 -15.27 5.54
CA ARG A 22 6.38 -14.23 4.61
C ARG A 22 6.16 -14.67 3.16
N LEU A 23 6.57 -15.89 2.79
CA LEU A 23 6.38 -16.43 1.44
C LEU A 23 4.90 -16.66 1.10
N LYS A 24 4.11 -17.17 2.05
CA LYS A 24 2.66 -17.36 1.87
C LYS A 24 1.91 -16.07 1.55
N ARG A 25 2.38 -14.92 2.06
CA ARG A 25 1.78 -13.62 1.72
C ARG A 25 1.90 -13.27 0.24
N TRP A 26 2.80 -13.91 -0.51
CA TRP A 26 2.96 -13.74 -1.96
C TRP A 26 2.24 -14.83 -2.75
N VAL A 27 2.42 -16.09 -2.33
CA VAL A 27 1.87 -17.25 -3.05
C VAL A 27 0.35 -17.28 -3.00
N LYS A 28 -0.26 -16.94 -1.86
CA LYS A 28 -1.71 -17.03 -1.68
C LYS A 28 -2.47 -16.04 -2.57
N PRO A 29 -2.16 -14.72 -2.58
CA PRO A 29 -2.83 -13.79 -3.49
C PRO A 29 -2.61 -14.13 -4.96
N TRP A 30 -1.41 -14.57 -5.33
CA TRP A 30 -1.13 -15.01 -6.71
C TRP A 30 -2.02 -16.19 -7.11
N GLY A 31 -2.14 -17.20 -6.25
CA GLY A 31 -2.99 -18.36 -6.49
C GLY A 31 -4.47 -17.98 -6.62
N GLU A 32 -4.96 -17.08 -5.77
CA GLU A 32 -6.33 -16.55 -5.82
C GLU A 32 -6.61 -15.80 -7.13
N LEU A 33 -5.69 -14.93 -7.56
CA LEU A 33 -5.82 -14.21 -8.84
C LEU A 33 -5.73 -15.16 -10.03
N SER A 34 -4.83 -16.15 -9.99
CA SER A 34 -4.67 -17.13 -11.07
C SER A 34 -5.91 -18.00 -11.24
N GLN A 35 -6.51 -18.44 -10.13
CA GLN A 35 -7.75 -19.20 -10.15
C GLN A 35 -8.89 -18.35 -10.71
N LYS A 36 -9.02 -17.10 -10.23
CA LYS A 36 -10.06 -16.19 -10.71
C LYS A 36 -9.91 -15.88 -12.21
N ALA A 37 -8.69 -15.74 -12.70
CA ALA A 37 -8.43 -15.54 -14.12
C ALA A 37 -8.92 -16.73 -14.97
N ALA A 38 -8.66 -17.97 -14.52
CA ALA A 38 -9.15 -19.17 -15.19
C ALA A 38 -10.69 -19.25 -15.18
N GLU A 39 -11.32 -18.95 -14.04
CA GLU A 39 -12.79 -18.89 -13.94
C GLU A 39 -13.39 -17.85 -14.90
N LEU A 40 -12.75 -16.68 -15.05
CA LEU A 40 -13.19 -15.64 -15.99
C LEU A 40 -12.93 -16.00 -17.45
N GLU A 41 -11.88 -16.77 -17.75
CA GLU A 41 -11.60 -17.28 -19.09
C GLU A 41 -12.66 -18.31 -19.51
N GLU A 42 -12.98 -19.27 -18.64
CA GLU A 42 -14.06 -20.24 -18.86
C GLU A 42 -15.43 -19.55 -19.06
N LEU A 43 -15.70 -18.50 -18.27
CA LEU A 43 -16.93 -17.72 -18.40
C LEU A 43 -16.96 -16.91 -19.72
N ALA A 44 -15.82 -16.39 -20.16
CA ALA A 44 -15.73 -15.68 -21.43
C ALA A 44 -15.99 -16.63 -22.62
N ASP A 45 -15.50 -17.86 -22.57
CA ASP A 45 -15.76 -18.88 -23.59
C ASP A 45 -17.25 -19.23 -23.65
N LEU A 46 -17.91 -19.39 -22.49
CA LEU A 46 -19.36 -19.62 -22.44
C LEU A 46 -20.16 -18.46 -23.05
N LEU A 47 -19.79 -17.22 -22.74
CA LEU A 47 -20.44 -16.01 -23.27
C LEU A 47 -20.26 -15.84 -24.79
N GLN A 48 -19.16 -16.34 -25.36
CA GLN A 48 -18.95 -16.33 -26.81
C GLN A 48 -19.95 -17.25 -27.52
N ASP A 49 -20.25 -18.41 -26.93
CA ASP A 49 -21.19 -19.39 -27.48
C ASP A 49 -22.65 -19.01 -27.18
N GLU A 50 -22.93 -18.52 -25.96
CA GLU A 50 -24.26 -18.15 -25.47
C GLU A 50 -24.23 -16.74 -24.84
N PRO A 51 -24.45 -15.67 -25.63
CA PRO A 51 -24.42 -14.31 -25.12
C PRO A 51 -25.56 -14.03 -24.12
N ASP A 52 -25.20 -13.57 -22.93
CA ASP A 52 -26.11 -13.11 -21.88
C ASP A 52 -25.64 -11.76 -21.32
N PRO A 53 -26.36 -10.65 -21.61
CA PRO A 53 -25.95 -9.32 -21.17
C PRO A 53 -25.80 -9.15 -19.65
N GLY A 54 -26.59 -9.88 -18.85
CA GLY A 54 -26.48 -9.79 -17.39
C GLY A 54 -25.19 -10.45 -16.90
N LEU A 55 -24.83 -11.58 -17.52
CA LEU A 55 -23.62 -12.32 -17.22
C LEU A 55 -22.37 -11.60 -17.75
N GLU A 56 -22.46 -10.92 -18.89
CA GLU A 56 -21.41 -10.03 -19.42
C GLU A 56 -21.09 -8.86 -18.46
N ASP A 57 -22.12 -8.25 -17.86
CA ASP A 57 -21.95 -7.17 -16.89
C ASP A 57 -21.27 -7.64 -15.59
N ASP A 58 -21.59 -8.86 -15.14
CA ASP A 58 -20.94 -9.49 -13.99
C ASP A 58 -19.48 -9.85 -14.32
N TRP A 59 -19.23 -10.49 -15.47
CA TRP A 59 -17.87 -10.80 -15.96
C TRP A 59 -17.00 -9.54 -16.03
N SER A 60 -17.52 -8.45 -16.57
CA SER A 60 -16.80 -7.17 -16.69
C SER A 60 -16.42 -6.60 -15.32
N ARG A 61 -17.34 -6.63 -14.35
CA ARG A 61 -17.07 -6.19 -12.97
C ARG A 61 -16.03 -7.05 -12.29
N GLU A 62 -16.09 -8.36 -12.51
CA GLU A 62 -15.14 -9.30 -11.94
C GLU A 62 -13.74 -9.14 -12.52
N LEU A 63 -13.64 -8.89 -13.83
CA LEU A 63 -12.41 -8.59 -14.54
C LEU A 63 -11.76 -7.30 -14.04
N GLU A 64 -12.53 -6.23 -13.81
CA GLU A 64 -12.00 -5.03 -13.17
C GLU A 64 -11.45 -5.30 -11.77
N GLY A 65 -12.10 -6.18 -11.00
CA GLY A 65 -11.62 -6.64 -9.71
C GLY A 65 -10.30 -7.41 -9.81
N LEU A 66 -10.18 -8.30 -10.81
CA LEU A 66 -8.95 -9.04 -11.10
C LEU A 66 -7.80 -8.08 -11.46
N ALA A 67 -8.05 -7.12 -12.36
CA ALA A 67 -7.06 -6.12 -12.77
C ALA A 67 -6.55 -5.31 -11.58
N LYS A 68 -7.45 -4.80 -10.73
CA LYS A 68 -7.08 -4.08 -9.50
C LYS A 68 -6.25 -4.95 -8.54
N GLY A 69 -6.58 -6.24 -8.44
CA GLY A 69 -5.83 -7.19 -7.63
C GLY A 69 -4.42 -7.45 -8.16
N LEU A 70 -4.29 -7.57 -9.49
CA LEU A 70 -3.01 -7.72 -10.17
C LEU A 70 -2.12 -6.48 -9.98
N ASP A 71 -2.66 -5.28 -10.21
CA ASP A 71 -1.95 -4.01 -10.00
C ASP A 71 -1.43 -3.89 -8.56
N ALA A 72 -2.23 -4.30 -7.58
CA ALA A 72 -1.84 -4.29 -6.17
C ALA A 72 -0.67 -5.27 -5.90
N LEU A 73 -0.68 -6.44 -6.53
CA LEU A 73 0.39 -7.43 -6.39
C LEU A 73 1.67 -6.97 -7.10
N GLU A 74 1.56 -6.39 -8.29
CA GLU A 74 2.68 -5.80 -9.01
C GLU A 74 3.33 -4.69 -8.19
N LEU A 75 2.54 -3.74 -7.69
CA LEU A 75 3.03 -2.69 -6.81
C LEU A 75 3.77 -3.28 -5.61
N ARG A 76 3.24 -4.34 -5.01
CA ARG A 76 3.90 -5.02 -3.90
C ARG A 76 5.27 -5.57 -4.30
N THR A 77 5.42 -6.17 -5.48
CA THR A 77 6.72 -6.69 -5.94
C THR A 77 7.78 -5.58 -6.08
N MET A 78 7.37 -4.35 -6.37
CA MET A 78 8.27 -3.19 -6.37
C MET A 78 8.74 -2.75 -4.96
N LEU A 79 8.11 -3.27 -3.90
CA LEU A 79 8.37 -2.93 -2.50
C LEU A 79 9.20 -3.99 -1.77
N GLN A 80 10.16 -4.61 -2.47
CA GLN A 80 11.03 -5.66 -1.93
C GLN A 80 12.40 -5.16 -1.47
N GLY A 81 12.59 -3.85 -1.35
CA GLY A 81 13.79 -3.27 -0.76
C GLY A 81 13.94 -3.64 0.71
N GLU A 82 15.18 -3.70 1.20
CA GLU A 82 15.51 -4.08 2.58
C GLU A 82 14.77 -3.23 3.64
N GLU A 83 14.57 -1.95 3.33
CA GLU A 83 13.93 -0.97 4.20
C GLU A 83 12.43 -0.80 3.93
N ASP A 84 11.90 -1.40 2.85
CA ASP A 84 10.55 -1.10 2.38
C ASP A 84 9.47 -1.52 3.38
N ALA A 85 9.73 -2.56 4.16
CA ALA A 85 8.82 -3.06 5.19
C ALA A 85 8.81 -2.22 6.48
N LYS A 86 9.65 -1.18 6.60
CA LYS A 86 9.75 -0.35 7.80
C LYS A 86 8.66 0.72 7.86
N ASP A 87 8.41 1.19 9.08
CA ASP A 87 7.65 2.41 9.33
C ASP A 87 8.36 3.63 8.73
N ALA A 88 7.62 4.70 8.43
CA ALA A 88 8.15 5.90 7.80
C ALA A 88 8.13 7.11 8.73
N ILE A 89 9.21 7.89 8.72
CA ILE A 89 9.21 9.26 9.25
C ILE A 89 9.12 10.21 8.07
N VAL A 90 8.05 11.02 8.05
CA VAL A 90 7.79 12.02 7.01
C VAL A 90 7.94 13.40 7.61
N THR A 91 8.92 14.15 7.11
CA THR A 91 9.12 15.55 7.48
C THR A 91 8.71 16.45 6.33
N ILE A 92 7.78 17.36 6.59
CA ILE A 92 7.27 18.33 5.62
C ILE A 92 7.77 19.71 6.05
N GLN A 93 8.42 20.39 5.12
CA GLN A 93 8.98 21.73 5.33
C GLN A 93 8.49 22.67 4.22
N PRO A 94 7.95 23.84 4.57
CA PRO A 94 7.57 24.84 3.58
C PRO A 94 8.83 25.34 2.85
N GLY A 95 8.71 25.52 1.54
CA GLY A 95 9.78 26.09 0.71
C GLY A 95 9.84 27.62 0.79
N ALA A 96 10.52 28.22 -0.19
CA ALA A 96 10.51 29.67 -0.36
C ALA A 96 9.13 30.15 -0.84
N GLY A 97 8.50 31.04 -0.08
CA GLY A 97 7.19 31.61 -0.42
C GLY A 97 6.34 32.11 0.75
N GLY A 98 6.90 32.20 1.97
CA GLY A 98 6.22 32.80 3.12
C GLY A 98 4.92 32.09 3.49
N THR A 99 3.87 32.85 3.80
CA THR A 99 2.56 32.35 4.26
C THR A 99 1.91 31.38 3.26
N GLU A 100 2.08 31.57 1.95
CA GLU A 100 1.51 30.66 0.95
C GLU A 100 2.18 29.28 0.94
N SER A 101 3.49 29.23 1.16
CA SER A 101 4.21 27.96 1.30
C SER A 101 3.86 27.23 2.58
N GLN A 102 3.55 27.97 3.66
CA GLN A 102 3.09 27.41 4.93
C GLN A 102 1.69 26.78 4.78
N ASP A 103 0.77 27.46 4.10
CA ASP A 103 -0.57 26.95 3.77
C ASP A 103 -0.48 25.68 2.90
N TRP A 104 0.39 25.68 1.89
CA TRP A 104 0.63 24.48 1.08
C TRP A 104 1.21 23.31 1.88
N ALA A 105 2.15 23.56 2.79
CA ALA A 105 2.69 22.53 3.67
C ALA A 105 1.60 21.92 4.57
N GLU A 106 0.66 22.71 5.06
CA GLU A 106 -0.49 22.22 5.84
C GLU A 106 -1.40 21.33 4.98
N MET A 107 -1.65 21.72 3.73
CA MET A 107 -2.42 20.89 2.79
C MET A 107 -1.74 19.53 2.54
N LEU A 108 -0.41 19.49 2.42
CA LEU A 108 0.35 18.25 2.26
C LEU A 108 0.29 17.37 3.51
N VAL A 109 0.40 17.94 4.72
CA VAL A 109 0.20 17.18 5.97
C VAL A 109 -1.17 16.51 5.95
N ARG A 110 -2.23 17.27 5.65
CA ARG A 110 -3.60 16.72 5.58
C ARG A 110 -3.73 15.65 4.50
N MET A 111 -3.06 15.82 3.36
CA MET A 111 -3.06 14.84 2.26
C MET A 111 -2.44 13.52 2.71
N TYR A 112 -1.26 13.54 3.31
CA TYR A 112 -0.55 12.33 3.75
C TYR A 112 -1.22 11.66 4.95
N THR A 113 -1.80 12.42 5.88
CA THR A 113 -2.61 11.84 6.97
C THR A 113 -3.79 11.03 6.41
N ARG A 114 -4.56 11.61 5.47
CA ARG A 114 -5.68 10.89 4.83
C ARG A 114 -5.23 9.70 3.99
N TRP A 115 -4.08 9.81 3.32
CA TRP A 115 -3.50 8.70 2.57
C TRP A 115 -3.15 7.53 3.49
N ALA A 116 -2.56 7.81 4.65
CA ALA A 116 -2.19 6.80 5.64
C ALA A 116 -3.42 6.14 6.26
N GLU A 117 -4.43 6.91 6.65
CA GLU A 117 -5.70 6.38 7.18
C GLU A 117 -6.40 5.44 6.19
N ARG A 118 -6.44 5.79 4.89
CA ARG A 118 -7.02 4.92 3.84
C ARG A 118 -6.27 3.62 3.61
N ARG A 119 -5.05 3.51 4.11
CA ARG A 119 -4.19 2.31 4.00
C ARG A 119 -4.08 1.57 5.33
N ASP A 120 -4.96 1.89 6.29
CA ASP A 120 -4.97 1.32 7.64
C ASP A 120 -3.64 1.55 8.40
N CYS A 121 -2.88 2.58 8.01
CA CYS A 121 -1.69 3.00 8.73
C CYS A 121 -2.06 3.91 9.90
N VAL A 122 -1.30 3.81 10.98
CA VAL A 122 -1.41 4.70 12.14
C VAL A 122 -0.51 5.91 11.94
N VAL A 123 -1.06 7.11 12.10
CA VAL A 123 -0.31 8.37 12.00
C VAL A 123 -0.09 8.94 13.40
N ASN A 124 1.17 9.10 13.79
CA ASN A 124 1.57 9.81 15.00
C ASN A 124 2.23 11.14 14.63
N VAL A 125 1.71 12.24 15.15
CA VAL A 125 2.33 13.55 14.98
C VAL A 125 3.45 13.69 16.01
N LEU A 126 4.70 13.69 15.56
CA LEU A 126 5.86 13.83 16.44
C LEU A 126 6.18 15.30 16.72
N ASP A 127 6.04 16.15 15.71
CA ASP A 127 6.26 17.58 15.79
C ASP A 127 5.32 18.30 14.83
N LEU A 128 4.77 19.44 15.26
CA LEU A 128 3.92 20.29 14.45
C LEU A 128 4.12 21.75 14.86
N GLN A 129 4.61 22.55 13.93
CA GLN A 129 4.91 23.96 14.16
C GLN A 129 3.93 24.83 13.38
N PRO A 130 2.98 25.49 14.03
CA PRO A 130 2.03 26.36 13.34
C PRO A 130 2.72 27.60 12.73
N GLY A 131 2.19 28.08 11.62
CA GLY A 131 2.52 29.38 11.03
C GLY A 131 2.08 30.53 11.92
N GLU A 132 2.65 31.72 11.71
CA GLU A 132 2.25 32.92 12.45
C GLU A 132 0.92 33.50 11.97
N GLU A 133 0.67 33.44 10.65
CA GLU A 133 -0.56 33.96 10.02
C GLU A 133 -1.46 32.84 9.50
N ALA A 134 -0.88 31.84 8.82
CA ALA A 134 -1.59 30.67 8.29
C ALA A 134 -0.63 29.49 8.07
N GLY A 135 -1.16 28.29 7.94
CA GLY A 135 -0.37 27.11 7.59
C GLY A 135 0.54 26.61 8.71
N ILE A 136 1.61 25.92 8.31
CA ILE A 136 2.63 25.36 9.21
C ILE A 136 4.05 25.77 8.79
N LYS A 137 4.92 25.99 9.78
CA LYS A 137 6.37 26.16 9.60
C LYS A 137 7.09 24.82 9.41
N GLY A 138 6.47 23.72 9.83
CA GLY A 138 6.98 22.37 9.63
C GLY A 138 6.14 21.33 10.36
N ALA A 139 6.23 20.07 9.91
CA ALA A 139 5.65 18.93 10.60
C ALA A 139 6.54 17.70 10.45
N THR A 140 6.57 16.87 11.49
CA THR A 140 7.15 15.52 11.44
C THR A 140 6.08 14.52 11.85
N LEU A 141 5.77 13.60 10.93
CA LEU A 141 4.81 12.53 11.11
C LEU A 141 5.55 11.20 11.16
N GLU A 142 5.15 10.32 12.08
CA GLU A 142 5.51 8.90 12.06
C GLU A 142 4.30 8.13 11.51
N ILE A 143 4.51 7.40 10.43
CA ILE A 143 3.48 6.58 9.78
C ILE A 143 3.86 5.12 10.01
N LYS A 144 3.06 4.43 10.84
CA LYS A 144 3.24 3.03 11.20
C LYS A 144 2.28 2.15 10.42
N GLY A 145 2.78 1.17 9.69
CA GLY A 145 1.95 0.31 8.86
C GLY A 145 2.75 -0.53 7.88
N ASP A 146 2.07 -1.49 7.25
CA ASP A 146 2.73 -2.43 6.34
C ASP A 146 3.30 -1.70 5.11
N HIS A 147 4.61 -1.85 4.92
CA HIS A 147 5.39 -1.22 3.86
C HIS A 147 5.29 0.33 3.79
N ALA A 148 5.06 1.01 4.92
CA ALA A 148 4.87 2.46 4.95
C ALA A 148 6.03 3.22 4.29
N TYR A 149 7.28 2.90 4.63
CA TYR A 149 8.46 3.51 4.01
C TYR A 149 8.57 3.18 2.52
N GLY A 150 8.31 1.92 2.15
CA GLY A 150 8.34 1.48 0.76
C GLY A 150 7.43 2.30 -0.15
N TYR A 151 6.24 2.68 0.31
CA TYR A 151 5.37 3.57 -0.44
C TYR A 151 5.87 5.02 -0.46
N LEU A 152 6.26 5.55 0.70
CA LEU A 152 6.57 6.97 0.86
C LEU A 152 7.96 7.36 0.34
N LYS A 153 8.85 6.40 0.06
CA LYS A 153 10.17 6.70 -0.54
C LYS A 153 10.06 7.41 -1.89
N ALA A 154 8.99 7.14 -2.65
CA ALA A 154 8.71 7.78 -3.94
C ALA A 154 8.24 9.24 -3.79
N GLU A 155 7.78 9.64 -2.60
CA GLU A 155 7.26 10.96 -2.29
C GLU A 155 8.36 11.96 -1.89
N LYS A 156 9.60 11.49 -1.77
CA LYS A 156 10.74 12.33 -1.42
C LYS A 156 11.05 13.33 -2.53
N GLY A 157 10.81 14.61 -2.27
CA GLY A 157 11.15 15.67 -3.20
C GLY A 157 10.48 16.99 -2.88
N VAL A 158 10.59 17.93 -3.82
CA VAL A 158 9.91 19.22 -3.75
C VAL A 158 8.56 19.10 -4.45
N HIS A 159 7.49 19.34 -3.70
CA HIS A 159 6.12 19.32 -4.21
C HIS A 159 5.68 20.74 -4.57
N ARG A 160 5.46 20.99 -5.86
CA ARG A 160 5.14 22.33 -6.38
C ARG A 160 3.64 22.49 -6.57
N LEU A 161 3.07 23.51 -5.94
CA LEU A 161 1.71 23.99 -6.21
C LEU A 161 1.76 25.20 -7.17
N VAL A 162 0.89 25.21 -8.18
CA VAL A 162 0.61 26.37 -9.03
C VAL A 162 -0.89 26.60 -8.94
N ARG A 163 -1.30 27.72 -8.34
CA ARG A 163 -2.70 28.10 -8.11
C ARG A 163 -2.96 29.52 -8.59
#